data_AF-A0ABD7MUI3-F1
#
_entry.id   AF-A0ABD7MUI3-F1
#
_cell.length_a   1.000
_cell.length_b   1.000
_cell.length_c   1.000
_cell.angle_alpha   90.00
_cell.angle_beta   90.00
_cell.angle_gamma   90.00
#
_symmetry.space_group_name_H-M   'P 1'
#
loop_
_entity.id
_entity.type
_entity.pdbx_description
1 polymer ?
#
loop_
_entity_poly.entity_id
_entity_poly.type
_entity_poly.pdbx_seq_one_letter_code
_entity_poly.pdbx_strand_id
1 'polypeptide(L)'
;MKEKKLSSLVFGNVILESQILGTTIRIYADDMRSYSFRPSPYASLSVPLNELKGQLQPDHAEALAKKVFDSVAEELNKNYPGGCERAEKELKAWLMRTN
;
A
#
# COMPACT_ATOMS: atom_id res chain seq x y z
N MET A 1 -19.76 -13.83 -12.00
CA MET A 1 -18.53 -13.01 -11.99
C MET A 1 -18.26 -12.61 -10.55
N LYS A 2 -17.08 -12.88 -9.99
CA LYS A 2 -16.69 -12.28 -8.70
C LYS A 2 -16.19 -10.87 -8.99
N GLU A 3 -16.97 -9.86 -8.64
CA GLU A 3 -16.50 -8.47 -8.63
C GLU A 3 -15.30 -8.38 -7.69
N LYS A 4 -14.08 -8.42 -8.25
CA LYS A 4 -12.87 -8.14 -7.47
C LYS A 4 -12.92 -6.65 -7.14
N LYS A 5 -13.39 -6.31 -5.93
CA LYS A 5 -13.33 -4.95 -5.39
C LYS A 5 -11.87 -4.50 -5.34
N LEU A 6 -11.45 -3.78 -6.37
CA LEU A 6 -10.14 -3.12 -6.41
C LEU A 6 -10.12 -2.13 -5.24
N SER A 7 -9.23 -2.37 -4.29
CA SER A 7 -9.06 -1.51 -3.12
C SER A 7 -7.92 -0.55 -3.36
N SER A 8 -8.21 0.74 -3.25
CA SER A 8 -7.20 1.81 -3.26
C SER A 8 -7.05 2.34 -1.85
N LEU A 9 -5.82 2.31 -1.32
CA LEU A 9 -5.47 2.84 -0.02
C LEU A 9 -4.64 4.11 -0.20
N VAL A 10 -4.98 5.16 0.55
CA VAL A 10 -4.36 6.49 0.43
C VAL A 10 -3.64 6.82 1.73
N PHE A 11 -2.35 7.08 1.62
CA PHE A 11 -1.43 7.43 2.70
C PHE A 11 -0.76 8.76 2.38
N GLY A 12 -1.52 9.85 2.55
CA GLY A 12 -1.08 11.18 2.12
C GLY A 12 -0.91 11.20 0.61
N ASN A 13 0.32 11.43 0.15
CA ASN A 13 0.65 11.44 -1.27
C ASN A 13 0.97 10.05 -1.85
N VAL A 14 1.07 9.02 -1.01
CA VAL A 14 1.32 7.64 -1.46
C VAL A 14 -0.02 6.91 -1.60
N ILE A 15 -0.32 6.40 -2.79
CA ILE A 15 -1.52 5.63 -3.08
C ILE A 15 -1.15 4.20 -3.47
N LEU A 16 -1.71 3.26 -2.73
CA LEU A 16 -1.63 1.83 -2.98
C LEU A 16 -2.89 1.41 -3.74
N GLU A 17 -2.75 1.22 -5.05
CA GLU A 17 -3.86 0.85 -5.91
C GLU A 17 -3.81 -0.65 -6.20
N SER A 18 -4.86 -1.37 -5.80
CA SER A 18 -5.04 -2.75 -6.26
C SER A 18 -5.52 -2.76 -7.69
N GLN A 19 -4.88 -3.58 -8.50
CA GLN A 19 -5.23 -3.88 -9.88
C GLN A 19 -5.46 -5.40 -10.05
N ILE A 20 -5.98 -5.80 -11.21
CA ILE A 20 -6.30 -7.20 -11.50
C ILE A 20 -5.05 -8.09 -11.47
N LEU A 21 -3.92 -7.54 -11.93
CA LEU A 21 -2.64 -8.24 -12.04
C LEU A 21 -1.75 -8.10 -10.80
N GLY A 22 -2.16 -7.31 -9.81
CA GLY A 22 -1.33 -7.04 -8.65
C GLY A 22 -1.65 -5.75 -7.93
N THR A 23 -0.82 -5.36 -6.98
CA THR A 23 -0.93 -4.06 -6.31
C THR A 23 0.18 -3.15 -6.79
N THR A 24 -0.10 -1.86 -6.89
CA THR A 24 0.83 -0.87 -7.43
C THR A 24 0.88 0.37 -6.57
N ILE A 25 2.08 0.92 -6.36
CA ILE A 25 2.28 2.12 -5.55
C ILE A 25 2.45 3.33 -6.48
N ARG A 26 1.61 4.34 -6.29
CA ARG A 26 1.67 5.64 -6.96
C ARG A 26 2.05 6.68 -5.93
N ILE A 27 3.04 7.50 -6.24
CA ILE A 27 3.46 8.58 -5.33
C ILE A 27 3.18 9.90 -6.02
N TYR A 28 2.26 10.66 -5.47
CA TYR A 28 1.88 11.95 -5.98
C TYR A 28 2.87 13.02 -5.49
N ALA A 29 3.19 13.98 -6.34
CA ALA A 29 3.85 15.20 -5.92
C ALA A 29 2.91 16.04 -5.07
N ASP A 30 3.46 17.01 -4.33
CA ASP A 30 2.71 17.94 -3.48
C ASP A 30 1.56 18.66 -4.21
N ASP A 31 1.76 18.98 -5.49
CA ASP A 31 0.75 19.61 -6.35
C ASP A 31 -0.42 18.66 -6.74
N MET A 32 -0.36 17.38 -6.38
CA MET A 32 -1.30 16.30 -6.75
C MET A 32 -1.56 16.11 -8.26
N ARG A 33 -0.91 16.88 -9.14
CA ARG A 33 -1.05 16.78 -10.60
C ARG A 33 -0.02 15.87 -11.25
N SER A 34 1.12 15.68 -10.60
CA SER A 34 2.17 14.78 -11.07
C SER A 34 2.26 13.59 -10.14
N TYR A 35 2.40 12.39 -10.70
CA TYR A 35 2.71 11.21 -9.91
C TYR A 35 3.91 10.49 -10.51
N SER A 36 4.77 9.98 -9.64
CA SER A 36 5.84 9.08 -10.01
C SER A 36 5.39 7.66 -9.77
N PHE A 37 5.58 6.84 -10.80
CA PHE A 37 5.45 5.40 -10.67
C PHE A 37 6.79 4.85 -10.20
N ARG A 38 6.84 4.29 -9.01
CA ARG A 38 7.99 3.51 -8.55
C ARG A 38 7.65 2.04 -8.79
N PRO A 39 8.17 1.41 -9.86
CA PRO A 39 8.10 -0.04 -10.00
C PRO A 39 9.08 -0.64 -8.99
N SER A 40 8.76 -0.58 -7.70
CA SER A 40 9.54 -1.32 -6.73
C SER A 40 9.27 -2.81 -6.98
N PRO A 41 10.31 -3.65 -7.16
CA PRO A 41 10.15 -5.08 -7.41
C PRO A 41 9.43 -5.81 -6.26
N TYR A 42 9.33 -5.17 -5.09
CA TYR A 42 8.54 -5.62 -3.94
C TYR A 42 7.21 -4.86 -3.75
N ALA A 43 7.04 -3.72 -4.42
CA ALA A 43 5.80 -2.94 -4.42
C ALA A 43 4.76 -3.51 -5.40
N SER A 44 5.22 -4.24 -6.41
CA SER A 44 4.37 -4.97 -7.34
C SER A 44 4.00 -6.32 -6.72
N LEU A 45 3.06 -6.32 -5.79
CA LEU A 45 2.49 -7.57 -5.29
C LEU A 45 1.84 -8.30 -6.46
N SER A 46 2.22 -9.55 -6.73
CA SER A 46 1.63 -10.38 -7.80
C SER A 46 0.15 -10.73 -7.57
N VAL A 47 -0.42 -10.27 -6.45
CA VAL A 47 -1.82 -10.48 -6.07
C VAL A 47 -2.45 -9.14 -5.63
N PRO A 48 -3.76 -8.96 -5.85
CA PRO A 48 -4.47 -7.77 -5.39
C PRO A 48 -4.54 -7.72 -3.86
N LEU A 49 -4.52 -6.51 -3.26
CA LEU A 49 -4.60 -6.35 -1.80
C LEU A 49 -5.81 -7.06 -1.19
N ASN A 50 -6.92 -7.10 -1.92
CA ASN A 50 -8.14 -7.75 -1.45
C ASN A 50 -8.00 -9.27 -1.26
N GLU A 51 -7.09 -9.92 -2.00
CA GLU A 51 -6.79 -11.36 -1.80
C GLU A 51 -5.89 -11.58 -0.58
N LEU A 52 -5.02 -10.61 -0.28
CA LEU A 52 -4.15 -10.65 0.90
C LEU A 52 -4.93 -10.42 2.21
N LYS A 53 -6.04 -9.69 2.12
CA LYS A 53 -6.90 -9.34 3.24
C LYS A 53 -7.47 -10.59 3.91
N GLY A 54 -7.15 -10.78 5.19
CA GLY A 54 -7.57 -11.93 6.00
C GLY A 54 -6.85 -13.25 5.71
N GLN A 55 -5.94 -13.28 4.72
CA GLN A 55 -5.14 -14.48 4.39
C GLN A 55 -3.71 -14.43 4.93
N LEU A 56 -3.19 -13.22 5.22
CA LEU A 56 -1.83 -13.05 5.72
C LEU A 56 -1.76 -13.22 7.25
N GLN A 57 -0.71 -13.88 7.71
CA GLN A 57 -0.32 -13.86 9.13
C GLN A 57 0.07 -12.42 9.55
N PRO A 58 -0.14 -12.04 10.82
CA PRO A 58 0.20 -10.70 11.33
C PRO A 58 1.66 -10.31 11.07
N ASP A 59 2.57 -11.27 11.17
CA ASP A 59 4.00 -11.09 10.94
C ASP A 59 4.31 -10.80 9.46
N HIS A 60 3.67 -11.57 8.56
CA HIS A 60 3.79 -11.37 7.11
C HIS A 60 3.15 -10.05 6.65
N ALA A 61 2.01 -9.66 7.23
CA ALA A 61 1.35 -8.40 6.93
C ALA A 61 2.21 -7.20 7.35
N GLU A 62 2.89 -7.28 8.50
CA GLU A 62 3.82 -6.24 8.95
C GLU A 62 5.05 -6.18 8.05
N ALA A 63 5.69 -7.32 7.77
CA ALA A 63 6.87 -7.37 6.90
C ALA A 63 6.56 -6.87 5.48
N LEU A 64 5.35 -7.17 4.98
CA LEU A 64 4.87 -6.65 3.70
C LEU A 64 4.69 -5.13 3.76
N ALA A 65 4.02 -4.62 4.79
CA ALA A 65 3.80 -3.18 4.94
C ALA A 65 5.12 -2.41 5.01
N LYS A 66 6.07 -2.91 5.81
CA LYS A 66 7.46 -2.41 5.87
C LYS A 66 8.08 -2.35 4.50
N LYS A 67 8.12 -3.47 3.76
CA LYS A 67 8.73 -3.55 2.43
C LYS A 67 8.05 -2.66 1.39
N VAL A 68 6.74 -2.55 1.45
CA VAL A 68 5.93 -1.71 0.55
C VAL A 68 6.27 -0.24 0.77
N PHE A 69 6.36 0.18 2.04
CA PHE A 69 6.64 1.55 2.39
C PHE A 69 8.13 1.89 2.50
N ASP A 70 9.02 0.93 2.55
CA ASP A 70 10.48 1.11 2.63
C ASP A 70 11.00 2.09 1.57
N SER A 71 10.55 1.91 0.32
CA SER A 71 10.95 2.78 -0.81
C SER A 71 10.35 4.19 -0.78
N VAL A 72 9.35 4.44 0.07
CA VAL A 72 8.60 5.69 0.18
C VAL A 72 8.52 6.20 1.62
N ALA A 73 9.34 5.63 2.52
CA ALA A 73 9.30 5.91 3.94
C ALA A 73 9.65 7.37 4.22
N GLU A 74 10.63 7.90 3.49
CA GLU A 74 11.00 9.31 3.54
C GLU A 74 9.86 10.23 3.11
N GLU A 75 9.14 9.88 2.03
CA GLU A 75 8.01 10.68 1.55
C GLU A 75 6.82 10.63 2.52
N LEU A 76 6.55 9.47 3.12
CA LEU A 76 5.52 9.33 4.15
C LEU A 76 5.89 10.10 5.42
N ASN A 77 7.15 10.03 5.87
CA ASN A 77 7.62 10.80 7.02
C ASN A 77 7.50 12.32 6.80
N LYS A 78 7.58 12.78 5.55
CA LYS A 78 7.46 14.19 5.20
C LYS A 78 6.02 14.65 4.95
N ASN A 79 5.19 13.81 4.31
CA ASN A 79 3.86 14.20 3.82
C ASN A 79 2.69 13.58 4.59
N TYR A 80 2.92 12.58 5.43
CA TYR A 80 1.87 11.88 6.17
C TYR A 80 2.01 12.10 7.68
N PRO A 81 0.96 12.59 8.37
CA PRO A 81 1.01 12.84 9.82
C PRO A 81 1.07 11.53 10.62
N GLY A 82 2.25 11.25 11.18
CA GLY A 82 2.58 9.96 11.82
C GLY A 82 3.55 9.11 11.01
N GLY A 83 3.96 9.61 9.84
CA GLY A 83 5.05 9.08 9.04
C GLY A 83 4.82 7.68 8.48
N CYS A 84 5.92 7.06 8.08
CA CYS A 84 5.93 5.70 7.56
C CYS A 84 5.34 4.71 8.57
N GLU A 85 5.70 4.84 9.86
CA GLU A 85 5.29 3.91 10.90
C GLU A 85 3.76 3.83 11.06
N ARG A 86 3.06 4.98 10.95
CA ARG A 86 1.61 4.99 11.01
C ARG A 86 0.98 4.38 9.76
N ALA A 87 1.51 4.68 8.57
CA ALA A 87 1.04 4.09 7.32
C ALA A 87 1.20 2.55 7.34
N GLU A 88 2.33 2.05 7.85
CA GLU A 88 2.58 0.62 8.03
C GLU A 88 1.55 -0.04 8.95
N LYS A 89 1.24 0.59 10.10
CA LYS A 89 0.24 0.11 11.05
C LYS A 89 -1.16 0.08 10.44
N GLU A 90 -1.53 1.11 9.70
CA GLU A 90 -2.82 1.19 9.01
C GLU A 90 -2.95 0.13 7.91
N LEU A 91 -1.90 -0.06 7.10
CA LEU A 91 -1.87 -1.11 6.07
C LEU A 91 -1.94 -2.50 6.69
N LYS A 92 -1.16 -2.76 7.75
CA LYS A 92 -1.24 -4.01 8.53
C LYS A 92 -2.65 -4.26 9.05
N ALA A 93 -3.25 -3.26 9.71
CA ALA A 93 -4.60 -3.37 10.23
C ALA A 93 -5.63 -3.62 9.12
N TRP A 94 -5.46 -3.01 7.95
CA TRP A 94 -6.32 -3.23 6.79
C TRP A 94 -6.17 -4.64 6.23
N LEU A 95 -4.94 -5.16 6.10
CA LEU A 95 -4.65 -6.52 5.66
C LEU A 95 -5.18 -7.57 6.65
N MET A 96 -5.14 -7.26 7.95
CA MET A 96 -5.68 -8.13 8.99
C MET A 96 -7.19 -8.05 9.14
N ARG A 97 -7.84 -7.03 8.55
CA ARG A 97 -9.29 -6.86 8.64
C ARG A 97 -9.96 -7.98 7.85
N THR A 98 -10.48 -8.99 8.51
CA THR A 98 -11.40 -9.96 7.89
C THR A 98 -12.72 -9.25 7.57
N ASN A 99 -13.17 -9.35 6.32
CA ASN A 99 -14.49 -8.87 5.92
C ASN A 99 -15.54 -9.95 6.15
#